data_AF-A0A9W6U1Y3-F1
#
_entry.id   AF-A0A9W6U1Y3-F1
#
_cell.length_a   1.000
_cell.length_b   1.000
_cell.length_c   1.000
_cell.angle_alpha   90.00
_cell.angle_beta   90.00
_cell.angle_gamma   90.00
#
_symmetry.space_group_name_H-M   'P 1'
#
loop_
_entity.id
_entity.type
_entity.pdbx_description
1 polymer ?
#
loop_
_entity_poly.entity_id
_entity_poly.type
_entity_poly.pdbx_seq_one_letter_code
_entity_poly.pdbx_strand_id
1 'polypeptide(L)'
;MPSLHAIASSLFALALVAVPGAQAASWTKGNVTESDSSLLYSAVGDVSTYSASVSTYLCVYKVNSLKTQNVKGTTNYNFGVTGCNAGGEEFVGRCPDLTSFPGCGNYDIVVSSQSKTSKPKVTSVKKQASPQPKAGKPKAEQGTQQGAVQV
;
A
#
# COMPACT_ATOMS: atom_id res chain seq x y z
N MET A 1 -40.59 4.07 73.14
CA MET A 1 -40.76 4.29 71.69
C MET A 1 -39.37 4.22 71.06
N PRO A 2 -39.11 3.31 70.12
CA PRO A 2 -37.76 3.08 69.57
C PRO A 2 -37.51 4.02 68.40
N SER A 3 -36.25 4.42 68.17
CA SER A 3 -35.84 4.85 66.83
C SER A 3 -34.32 4.80 66.68
N LEU A 4 -33.83 3.65 66.18
CA LEU A 4 -32.54 3.56 65.50
C LEU A 4 -32.72 4.10 64.08
N HIS A 5 -31.94 5.11 63.71
CA HIS A 5 -31.70 5.50 62.32
C HIS A 5 -30.27 6.06 62.25
N ALA A 6 -29.43 5.79 61.26
CA ALA A 6 -29.37 4.82 60.19
C ALA A 6 -27.90 4.89 59.70
N ILE A 7 -27.27 3.75 59.44
CA ILE A 7 -25.91 3.68 58.92
C ILE A 7 -26.02 3.85 57.40
N ALA A 8 -25.56 4.96 56.84
CA ALA A 8 -25.52 5.18 55.39
C ALA A 8 -24.08 5.07 54.88
N SER A 9 -23.63 3.84 54.68
CA SER A 9 -22.37 3.52 54.00
C SER A 9 -22.45 3.94 52.53
N SER A 10 -21.69 4.97 52.17
CA SER A 10 -21.61 5.45 50.78
C SER A 10 -20.60 4.62 49.99
N LEU A 11 -21.10 3.65 49.22
CA LEU A 11 -20.28 2.90 48.26
C LEU A 11 -20.12 3.74 46.99
N PHE A 12 -18.96 4.39 46.84
CA PHE A 12 -18.54 4.97 45.57
C PHE A 12 -18.16 3.84 44.60
N ALA A 13 -19.09 3.48 43.73
CA ALA A 13 -18.82 2.58 42.60
C ALA A 13 -18.03 3.34 41.53
N LEU A 14 -16.72 3.09 41.45
CA LEU A 14 -15.87 3.53 40.34
C LEU A 14 -16.28 2.77 39.07
N ALA A 15 -17.08 3.43 38.22
CA ALA A 15 -17.36 2.94 36.88
C ALA A 15 -16.06 2.98 36.05
N LEU A 16 -15.46 1.81 35.82
CA LEU A 16 -14.38 1.62 34.86
C LEU A 16 -14.95 1.83 33.45
N VAL A 17 -14.74 3.03 32.90
CA VAL A 17 -15.02 3.31 31.49
C VAL A 17 -14.05 2.49 30.66
N ALA A 18 -14.50 1.33 30.17
CA ALA A 18 -13.79 0.55 29.18
C ALA A 18 -13.78 1.34 27.87
N VAL A 19 -12.69 2.08 27.61
CA VAL A 19 -12.45 2.69 26.30
C VAL A 19 -12.24 1.52 25.32
N PRO A 20 -13.08 1.34 24.31
CA PRO A 20 -12.80 0.34 23.28
C PRO A 20 -11.50 0.77 22.59
N GLY A 21 -10.43 0.02 22.84
CA GLY A 21 -9.19 0.15 22.12
C GLY A 21 -9.47 -0.08 20.64
N ALA A 22 -9.49 1.00 19.85
CA ALA A 22 -9.41 0.90 18.41
C ALA A 22 -8.03 0.30 18.10
N GLN A 23 -7.97 -1.02 18.03
CA GLN A 23 -6.76 -1.73 17.68
C GLN A 23 -6.45 -1.30 16.24
N ALA A 24 -5.50 -0.39 16.08
CA ALA A 24 -5.02 0.00 14.77
C ALA A 24 -4.47 -1.26 14.13
N ALA A 25 -5.22 -1.82 13.17
CA ALA A 25 -4.83 -3.06 12.53
C ALA A 25 -3.46 -2.85 11.88
N SER A 26 -2.51 -3.72 12.20
CA SER A 26 -1.17 -3.62 11.62
C SER A 26 -1.18 -4.12 10.17
N TRP A 27 -0.29 -3.56 9.35
CA TRP A 27 -0.03 -4.10 8.01
C TRP A 27 0.80 -5.37 8.12
N THR A 28 0.31 -6.46 7.55
CA THR A 28 1.00 -7.75 7.49
C THR A 28 1.52 -7.98 6.08
N LYS A 29 2.81 -8.30 5.93
CA LYS A 29 3.38 -8.65 4.63
C LYS A 29 2.88 -10.02 4.19
N GLY A 30 2.44 -10.13 2.94
CA GLY A 30 1.97 -11.37 2.34
C GLY A 30 2.73 -11.70 1.05
N ASN A 31 2.62 -12.96 0.62
CA ASN A 31 2.99 -13.34 -0.74
C ASN A 31 1.87 -12.95 -1.70
N VAL A 32 2.24 -12.47 -2.88
CA VAL A 32 1.27 -12.14 -3.93
C VAL A 32 0.74 -13.43 -4.52
N THR A 33 -0.57 -13.65 -4.47
CA THR A 33 -1.24 -14.74 -5.18
C THR A 33 -1.83 -14.26 -6.51
N GLU A 34 -2.26 -15.21 -7.34
CA GLU A 34 -2.98 -14.89 -8.58
C GLU A 34 -4.33 -14.20 -8.30
N SER A 35 -5.02 -14.60 -7.24
CA SER A 35 -6.27 -13.96 -6.80
C SER A 35 -6.04 -12.50 -6.35
N ASP A 36 -4.93 -12.23 -5.65
CA ASP A 36 -4.58 -10.85 -5.27
C ASP A 36 -4.27 -9.99 -6.50
N SER A 37 -3.57 -10.58 -7.48
CA SER A 37 -3.26 -9.90 -8.74
C SER A 37 -4.54 -9.59 -9.53
N SER A 38 -5.48 -10.54 -9.62
CA SER A 38 -6.79 -10.35 -10.25
C SER A 38 -7.62 -9.26 -9.55
N LEU A 39 -7.61 -9.24 -8.21
CA LEU A 39 -8.24 -8.19 -7.42
C LEU A 39 -7.63 -6.82 -7.73
N LEU A 40 -6.31 -6.71 -7.81
CA LEU A 40 -5.65 -5.47 -8.19
C LEU A 40 -6.04 -5.04 -9.61
N TYR A 41 -5.91 -5.92 -10.61
CA TYR A 41 -6.18 -5.57 -12.01
C TYR A 41 -7.64 -5.20 -12.25
N SER A 42 -8.58 -5.88 -11.57
CA SER A 42 -10.01 -5.52 -11.65
C SER A 42 -10.31 -4.16 -11.01
N ALA A 43 -9.58 -3.77 -9.96
CA ALA A 43 -9.70 -2.44 -9.38
C ALA A 43 -9.06 -1.38 -10.30
N VAL A 44 -7.78 -1.53 -10.65
CA VAL A 44 -7.08 -0.50 -11.43
C VAL A 44 -7.59 -0.38 -12.87
N GLY A 45 -8.23 -1.41 -13.43
CA GLY A 45 -8.79 -1.39 -14.78
C GLY A 45 -10.18 -0.76 -14.89
N ASP A 46 -10.84 -0.46 -13.77
CA ASP A 46 -12.18 0.12 -13.73
C ASP A 46 -12.14 1.47 -13.01
N VAL A 47 -12.18 2.56 -13.78
CA VAL A 47 -12.09 3.94 -13.26
C VAL A 47 -13.19 4.27 -12.25
N SER A 48 -14.34 3.60 -12.33
CA SER A 48 -15.44 3.78 -11.36
C SER A 48 -15.10 3.28 -9.95
N THR A 49 -14.03 2.48 -9.81
CA THR A 49 -13.56 1.98 -8.52
C THR A 49 -12.62 2.94 -7.80
N TYR A 50 -12.12 3.96 -8.51
CA TYR A 50 -11.25 4.97 -7.93
C TYR A 50 -12.07 5.89 -7.01
N SER A 51 -11.57 6.05 -5.79
CA SER A 51 -12.16 6.99 -4.84
C SER A 51 -11.94 8.42 -5.34
N ALA A 52 -12.86 9.33 -5.04
CA ALA A 52 -12.81 10.73 -5.48
C ALA A 52 -11.51 11.48 -5.09
N SER A 53 -10.76 10.98 -4.11
CA SER A 53 -9.48 11.54 -3.67
C SER A 53 -8.27 11.04 -4.46
N VAL A 54 -8.44 10.12 -5.41
CA VAL A 54 -7.37 9.57 -6.24
C VAL A 54 -7.43 10.20 -7.62
N SER A 55 -6.48 11.08 -7.93
CA SER A 55 -6.34 11.73 -9.23
C SER A 55 -5.28 11.08 -10.13
N THR A 56 -4.56 10.08 -9.61
CA THR A 56 -3.49 9.38 -10.34
C THR A 56 -3.99 8.04 -10.84
N TYR A 57 -4.13 7.96 -12.16
CA TYR A 57 -4.46 6.74 -12.89
C TYR A 57 -3.17 6.02 -13.30
N LEU A 58 -3.16 4.69 -13.17
CA LEU A 58 -1.97 3.88 -13.44
C LEU A 58 -2.30 2.73 -14.37
N CYS A 59 -1.36 2.43 -15.25
CA CYS A 59 -1.22 1.08 -15.77
C CYS A 59 -0.24 0.31 -14.87
N VAL A 60 -0.52 -0.96 -14.64
CA VAL A 60 0.31 -1.87 -13.84
C VAL A 60 1.00 -2.86 -14.76
N TYR A 61 2.33 -2.96 -14.65
CA TYR A 61 3.12 -3.95 -15.38
C TYR A 61 3.39 -5.18 -14.53
N LYS A 62 3.83 -4.96 -13.28
CA LYS A 62 4.23 -6.03 -12.37
C LYS A 62 3.86 -5.71 -10.94
N VAL A 63 3.38 -6.72 -10.22
CA VAL A 63 3.19 -6.66 -8.77
C VAL A 63 4.46 -7.17 -8.08
N ASN A 64 5.05 -6.36 -7.22
CA ASN A 64 6.32 -6.64 -6.54
C ASN A 64 6.12 -7.08 -5.09
N SER A 65 5.09 -6.56 -4.41
CA SER A 65 4.84 -6.88 -3.02
C SER A 65 3.39 -6.65 -2.64
N LEU A 66 2.95 -7.33 -1.57
CA LEU A 66 1.64 -7.16 -0.98
C LEU A 66 1.77 -7.01 0.55
N LYS A 67 1.03 -6.07 1.10
CA LYS A 67 0.69 -6.01 2.53
C LYS A 67 -0.82 -5.97 2.68
N THR A 68 -1.34 -6.58 3.72
CA THR A 68 -2.77 -6.61 4.02
C THR A 68 -3.04 -6.05 5.40
N GLN A 69 -4.22 -5.48 5.59
CA GLN A 69 -4.68 -4.93 6.86
C GLN A 69 -6.18 -5.11 6.95
N ASN A 70 -6.67 -5.71 8.04
CA ASN A 70 -8.11 -5.87 8.28
C ASN A 70 -8.61 -4.82 9.27
N VAL A 71 -9.45 -3.89 8.80
CA VAL A 71 -10.03 -2.83 9.63
C VAL A 71 -11.55 -2.99 9.63
N LYS A 72 -12.13 -3.34 10.78
CA LYS A 72 -13.59 -3.41 10.99
C LYS A 72 -14.35 -4.17 9.89
N GLY A 73 -13.83 -5.33 9.50
CA GLY A 73 -14.44 -6.18 8.46
C GLY A 73 -14.10 -5.80 7.01
N THR A 74 -13.33 -4.73 6.78
CA THR A 74 -12.77 -4.39 5.47
C THR A 74 -11.31 -4.84 5.39
N THR A 75 -10.95 -5.54 4.33
CA THR A 75 -9.56 -5.87 4.02
C THR A 75 -8.98 -4.81 3.09
N ASN A 76 -7.93 -4.14 3.55
CA ASN A 76 -7.11 -3.25 2.74
C ASN A 76 -5.88 -4.00 2.24
N TYR A 77 -5.59 -3.86 0.97
CA TYR A 77 -4.44 -4.42 0.28
C TYR A 77 -3.55 -3.26 -0.16
N ASN A 78 -2.30 -3.24 0.27
CA ASN A 78 -1.29 -2.31 -0.20
C ASN A 78 -0.34 -3.05 -1.13
N PHE A 79 -0.50 -2.81 -2.42
CA PHE A 79 0.30 -3.40 -3.48
C PHE A 79 1.45 -2.48 -3.85
N GLY A 80 2.68 -2.97 -3.70
CA GLY A 80 3.84 -2.35 -4.33
C GLY A 80 3.97 -2.86 -5.76
N VAL A 81 3.88 -1.99 -6.75
CA VAL A 81 3.87 -2.34 -8.18
C VAL A 81 4.92 -1.58 -8.96
N THR A 82 5.35 -2.12 -10.08
CA THR A 82 6.00 -1.36 -11.14
C THR A 82 4.94 -1.05 -12.19
N GLY A 83 4.82 0.23 -12.56
CA GLY A 83 3.80 0.72 -13.48
C GLY A 83 4.13 2.11 -13.99
N CYS A 84 3.22 2.65 -14.80
CA CYS A 84 3.37 3.97 -15.40
C CYS A 84 2.15 4.82 -15.07
N ASN A 85 2.36 6.13 -14.97
CA ASN A 85 1.26 7.07 -14.96
C ASN A 85 0.53 6.96 -16.30
N ALA A 86 -0.77 6.65 -16.24
CA ALA A 86 -1.59 6.44 -17.42
C ALA A 86 -1.83 7.75 -18.19
N GLY A 87 -1.60 8.93 -17.60
CA GLY A 87 -1.86 10.23 -18.22
C GLY A 87 -3.35 10.57 -18.36
N GLY A 88 -4.23 9.58 -18.16
CA GLY A 88 -5.68 9.69 -18.24
C GLY A 88 -6.36 8.37 -17.92
N GLU A 89 -7.69 8.38 -18.01
CA GLU A 89 -8.57 7.26 -17.68
C GLU A 89 -8.52 6.14 -18.74
N GLU A 90 -8.13 6.45 -19.97
CA GLU A 90 -8.18 5.48 -21.07
C GLU A 90 -7.02 4.47 -21.09
N PHE A 91 -5.97 4.71 -20.30
CA PHE A 91 -4.76 3.85 -20.26
C PHE A 91 -4.60 3.11 -18.94
N VAL A 92 -5.68 2.93 -18.17
CA VAL A 92 -5.65 2.23 -16.88
C VAL A 92 -5.64 0.71 -17.05
N GLY A 93 -5.33 0.00 -15.96
CA GLY A 93 -5.32 -1.46 -15.95
C GLY A 93 -3.93 -2.04 -16.14
N ARG A 94 -3.71 -2.82 -17.20
CA ARG A 94 -2.42 -3.50 -17.44
C ARG A 94 -1.61 -2.73 -18.48
N CYS A 95 -0.35 -2.41 -18.15
CA CYS A 95 0.50 -1.69 -19.09
C CYS A 95 0.78 -2.54 -20.35
N PRO A 96 0.83 -1.91 -21.53
CA PRO A 96 1.62 -2.44 -22.64
C PRO A 96 3.10 -2.48 -22.23
N ASP A 97 3.90 -3.31 -22.90
CA ASP A 97 5.28 -3.61 -22.51
C ASP A 97 6.11 -2.35 -22.13
N LEU A 98 6.81 -2.40 -20.98
CA LEU A 98 7.49 -1.24 -20.41
C LEU A 98 8.71 -0.77 -21.22
N THR A 99 9.22 -1.57 -22.16
CA THR A 99 10.33 -1.13 -23.02
C THR A 99 9.97 0.09 -23.88
N SER A 100 8.67 0.37 -24.01
CA SER A 100 8.14 1.47 -24.83
C SER A 100 7.82 2.75 -24.03
N PHE A 101 7.89 2.73 -22.69
CA PHE A 101 7.44 3.85 -21.84
C PHE A 101 8.58 4.41 -20.97
N PRO A 102 9.32 5.43 -21.44
CA PRO A 102 10.21 6.18 -20.57
C PRO A 102 9.40 6.87 -19.46
N GLY A 103 9.87 6.78 -18.21
CA GLY A 103 9.25 7.48 -17.07
C GLY A 103 8.38 6.62 -16.14
N CYS A 104 8.30 5.30 -16.36
CA CYS A 104 7.67 4.37 -15.43
C CYS A 104 8.47 4.25 -14.12
N GLY A 105 7.81 3.79 -13.06
CA GLY A 105 8.41 3.72 -11.73
C GLY A 105 7.66 2.76 -10.82
N ASN A 106 8.03 2.78 -9.54
CA ASN A 106 7.34 1.99 -8.55
C ASN A 106 6.27 2.81 -7.83
N TYR A 107 5.14 2.18 -7.53
CA TYR A 107 3.98 2.78 -6.90
C TYR A 107 3.43 1.89 -5.80
N ASP A 108 2.90 2.50 -4.75
CA ASP A 108 2.07 1.84 -3.75
C ASP A 108 0.60 2.14 -4.05
N ILE A 109 -0.19 1.10 -4.28
CA ILE A 109 -1.63 1.16 -4.57
C ILE A 109 -2.38 0.53 -3.40
N VAL A 110 -3.26 1.29 -2.76
CA VAL A 110 -4.13 0.78 -1.70
C VAL A 110 -5.51 0.49 -2.27
N VAL A 111 -5.91 -0.78 -2.17
CA VAL A 111 -7.21 -1.28 -2.60
C VAL A 111 -7.98 -1.76 -1.37
N SER A 112 -9.19 -1.27 -1.16
CA SER A 112 -10.07 -1.72 -0.08
C SER A 112 -11.14 -2.68 -0.61
N SER A 113 -11.38 -3.77 0.09
CA SER A 113 -12.46 -4.72 -0.19
C SER A 113 -13.26 -5.00 1.08
N GLN A 114 -14.56 -4.70 1.06
CA GLN A 114 -15.46 -4.92 2.20
C GLN A 114 -15.90 -6.39 2.33
N SER A 115 -15.85 -7.15 1.24
CA SER A 115 -16.17 -8.57 1.23
C SER A 115 -15.61 -9.21 -0.04
N LYS A 116 -15.46 -10.54 -0.07
CA LYS A 116 -14.98 -11.28 -1.26
C LYS A 116 -15.85 -11.08 -2.52
N THR A 117 -17.07 -10.57 -2.37
CA THR A 117 -18.04 -10.37 -3.46
C THR A 117 -18.26 -8.90 -3.82
N SER A 118 -17.78 -7.96 -3.01
CA SER A 118 -17.87 -6.54 -3.29
C SER A 118 -16.81 -6.13 -4.33
N LYS A 119 -17.16 -5.20 -5.23
CA LYS A 119 -16.17 -4.57 -6.11
C LYS A 119 -15.07 -3.92 -5.25
N PRO A 120 -13.80 -4.24 -5.48
CA PRO A 120 -12.70 -3.57 -4.80
C PRO A 120 -12.67 -2.08 -5.16
N LYS A 121 -12.15 -1.23 -4.26
CA LYS A 121 -12.00 0.21 -4.50
C LYS A 121 -10.56 0.65 -4.38
N VAL A 122 -10.07 1.42 -5.34
CA VAL A 122 -8.77 2.09 -5.25
C VAL A 122 -8.92 3.31 -4.36
N THR A 123 -8.20 3.33 -3.23
CA THR A 123 -8.32 4.38 -2.20
C THR A 123 -7.09 5.27 -2.13
N SER A 124 -5.94 4.81 -2.61
CA SER A 124 -4.71 5.61 -2.67
C SER A 124 -3.80 5.09 -3.77
N VAL A 125 -3.15 6.01 -4.47
CA VAL A 125 -2.05 5.73 -5.40
C VAL A 125 -0.91 6.68 -5.07
N LYS A 126 0.27 6.14 -4.77
CA LYS A 126 1.45 6.94 -4.41
C LYS A 126 2.67 6.46 -5.16
N LYS A 127 3.42 7.37 -5.78
CA LYS A 127 4.72 7.04 -6.36
C LYS A 127 5.71 6.78 -5.23
N GLN A 128 6.40 5.65 -5.29
CA GLN A 128 7.50 5.37 -4.39
C GLN A 128 8.67 6.28 -4.73
N ALA A 129 9.30 6.87 -3.73
CA ALA A 129 10.56 7.57 -3.96
C ALA A 129 11.55 6.56 -4.55
N SER A 130 12.13 6.88 -5.70
CA SER A 130 13.26 6.11 -6.23
C SER A 130 14.31 6.05 -5.13
N PRO A 131 14.91 4.88 -4.83
CA PRO A 131 16.15 4.90 -4.07
C PRO A 131 17.12 5.75 -4.88
N GLN A 132 17.47 6.94 -4.37
CA GLN A 132 18.61 7.68 -4.91
C GLN A 132 19.79 6.69 -4.95
N PRO A 133 20.58 6.65 -6.04
CA PRO A 133 21.83 5.93 -6.03
C PRO A 133 22.59 6.39 -4.80
N LYS A 134 22.83 5.49 -3.83
CA LYS A 134 23.79 5.77 -2.77
C LYS A 134 25.08 6.10 -3.52
N ALA A 135 25.57 7.34 -3.39
CA ALA A 135 26.81 7.79 -4.02
C ALA A 135 27.86 6.69 -3.83
N GLY A 136 28.32 6.13 -4.95
CA GLY A 136 29.28 5.04 -4.95
C GLY A 136 30.51 5.46 -4.16
N LYS A 137 30.92 4.64 -3.20
CA LYS A 137 32.26 4.66 -2.66
C LYS A 137 33.22 4.39 -3.85
N PRO A 138 34.22 5.23 -4.13
CA PRO A 138 35.10 5.04 -5.29
C PRO A 138 35.79 3.68 -5.21
N LYS A 139 35.59 2.87 -6.25
CA LYS A 139 36.29 1.60 -6.47
C LYS A 139 37.66 1.94 -7.04
N ALA A 140 38.72 1.56 -6.34
CA ALA A 140 40.10 1.69 -6.81
C ALA A 140 40.26 0.99 -8.17
N GLU A 141 40.77 1.75 -9.13
CA GLU A 141 41.04 1.34 -10.50
C GLU A 141 42.33 0.50 -10.50
N GLN A 142 42.19 -0.78 -10.84
CA GLN A 142 43.30 -1.72 -10.92
C GLN A 142 43.89 -1.58 -12.33
N GLY A 143 45.11 -1.05 -12.39
CA GLY A 143 45.81 -0.76 -13.64
C GLY A 143 46.10 -2.02 -14.46
N THR A 144 45.87 -1.91 -15.76
CA THR A 144 46.53 -2.69 -16.80
C THR A 144 46.40 -1.89 -18.08
N GLN A 145 47.52 -1.46 -18.66
CA GLN A 145 47.59 -1.20 -20.10
C GLN A 145 49.00 -1.46 -20.61
N GLN A 146 49.02 -2.33 -21.61
CA GLN A 146 50.15 -2.85 -22.36
C GLN A 146 50.66 -1.82 -23.39
N GLY A 147 51.97 -1.83 -23.60
CA GLY A 147 52.66 -1.84 -24.90
C GLY A 147 52.34 -0.77 -25.94
N ALA A 148 53.35 0.05 -26.28
CA ALA A 148 53.47 0.67 -27.59
C ALA A 148 54.92 0.58 -28.08
N VAL A 149 55.11 -0.16 -29.17
CA VAL A 149 56.26 -0.14 -30.09
C VAL A 149 56.14 1.13 -30.94
N GLN A 150 57.21 1.90 -31.11
CA GLN A 150 57.41 2.72 -32.32
C GLN A 150 58.90 2.75 -32.74
N VAL A 151 59.03 2.79 -34.07
CA VAL A 151 60.17 2.74 -34.99
C VAL A 151 61.18 3.87 -34.84
#